data_AF-A0A5E8HET2-F1
#
_entry.id   AF-A0A5E8HET2-F1
#
_cell.length_a   1.000
_cell.length_b   1.000
_cell.length_c   1.000
_cell.angle_alpha   90.00
_cell.angle_beta   90.00
_cell.angle_gamma   90.00
#
_symmetry.space_group_name_H-M   'P 1'
#
loop_
_entity.id
_entity.type
_entity.pdbx_description
1 polymer ?
#
loop_
_entity_poly.entity_id
_entity_poly.type
_entity_poly.pdbx_seq_one_letter_code
_entity_poly.pdbx_strand_id
1 'polypeptide(L)'
;MKSLFLPKFFIYSFGFLIAFSLFAEEGTKLIAWKPIHDASGYQIQIKDKAGKIILDKKIDTPYHSIEELPSGMYMVRTAPLNLFKKPAVWSAWKDLEIIISEPPKVVKETDTPVILSKQESKSETTIKELTIEGEHFLEATNVDLSKKGDKLPIVSKEVKTSERIDLKVDTTEAKTGPYDLTVTNPYQKPKVVKNFVQVEEPKTYTQESKQTSKENLEEIKKNERVKSNTEVYRQNEEKVSDTSKNISGVKPSESNQSQKQITTPITPKQKVTLPKGKSFHDFTYDEMIVFLETDVAVNCKNTKIPAFTLGECHKTYVILNFASEDNQSVFEFYKLVSDNESNRISAYRYFSNNCNPIFKPALERMELQWKNRTNLDPEERQSLAVELPKFRACTR
;
A
#
# COMPACT_ATOMS: atom_id res chain seq x y z
N MET A 1 -51.95 44.35 46.64
CA MET A 1 -52.60 45.41 45.84
C MET A 1 -51.94 45.45 44.46
N LYS A 2 -52.74 45.21 43.41
CA LYS A 2 -52.57 45.56 41.96
C LYS A 2 -51.33 44.96 41.26
N SER A 3 -51.40 43.89 40.45
CA SER A 3 -52.12 43.70 39.16
C SER A 3 -51.79 44.78 38.12
N LEU A 4 -51.34 44.33 36.92
CA LEU A 4 -51.44 44.91 35.56
C LEU A 4 -50.11 44.73 34.80
N PHE A 5 -50.01 44.30 33.55
CA PHE A 5 -50.90 43.66 32.56
C PHE A 5 -49.97 43.32 31.37
N LEU A 6 -50.14 42.16 30.74
CA LEU A 6 -49.49 41.86 29.44
C LEU A 6 -50.01 42.80 28.34
N PRO A 7 -49.28 42.89 27.22
CA PRO A 7 -49.97 42.55 25.98
C PRO A 7 -49.22 41.49 25.16
N LYS A 8 -50.04 40.54 24.71
CA LYS A 8 -49.79 39.61 23.61
C LYS A 8 -49.59 40.43 22.33
N PHE A 9 -48.48 40.21 21.63
CA PHE A 9 -48.45 40.42 20.18
C PHE A 9 -48.03 39.12 19.49
N PHE A 10 -49.02 38.63 18.76
CA PHE A 10 -49.03 37.48 17.88
C PHE A 10 -48.48 37.98 16.54
N ILE A 11 -47.26 37.62 16.12
CA ILE A 11 -46.86 37.72 14.71
C ILE A 11 -46.13 36.45 14.31
N TYR A 12 -46.86 35.73 13.46
CA TYR A 12 -46.48 34.62 12.60
C TYR A 12 -45.19 34.88 11.80
N SER A 13 -44.54 33.77 11.41
CA SER A 13 -43.73 33.63 10.19
C SER A 13 -42.32 34.19 10.22
N PHE A 14 -41.36 33.32 10.55
CA PHE A 14 -40.41 32.85 9.54
C PHE A 14 -39.71 31.61 10.09
N GLY A 15 -40.27 30.44 9.80
CA GLY A 15 -39.54 29.18 9.92
C GLY A 15 -38.39 29.25 8.90
N PHE A 16 -37.24 29.75 9.34
CA PHE A 16 -35.99 29.66 8.61
C PHE A 16 -35.60 28.17 8.65
N LEU A 17 -36.22 27.40 7.75
CA LEU A 17 -35.68 26.14 7.26
C LEU A 17 -34.31 26.49 6.71
N ILE A 18 -33.29 26.38 7.57
CA ILE A 18 -31.92 26.24 7.10
C ILE A 18 -31.90 24.87 6.43
N ALA A 19 -32.34 24.85 5.17
CA ALA A 19 -31.91 23.86 4.22
C ALA A 19 -30.40 24.06 4.11
N PHE A 20 -29.66 23.44 5.03
CA PHE A 20 -28.29 23.08 4.78
C PHE A 20 -28.36 22.22 3.52
N SER A 21 -28.11 22.87 2.40
CA SER A 21 -27.73 22.20 1.19
C SER A 21 -26.51 21.40 1.61
N LEU A 22 -26.70 20.12 1.85
CA LEU A 22 -25.64 19.14 1.85
C LEU A 22 -25.09 19.21 0.43
N PHE A 23 -24.24 20.21 0.17
CA PHE A 23 -23.33 20.19 -0.94
C PHE A 23 -22.51 18.94 -0.70
N ALA A 24 -22.90 17.88 -1.41
CA ALA A 24 -22.03 16.74 -1.62
C ALA A 24 -20.70 17.35 -2.04
N GLU A 25 -19.67 17.10 -1.24
CA GLU A 25 -18.32 17.59 -1.47
C GLU A 25 -17.89 17.04 -2.83
N GLU A 26 -18.08 17.87 -3.87
CA GLU A 26 -17.61 17.60 -5.23
C GLU A 26 -16.10 17.49 -5.09
N GLY A 27 -15.63 16.24 -5.04
CA GLY A 27 -14.31 16.01 -4.53
C GLY A 27 -13.29 16.72 -5.42
N THR A 28 -12.56 17.61 -4.78
CA THR A 28 -11.74 18.60 -5.46
C THR A 28 -10.56 17.89 -6.12
N LYS A 29 -10.40 18.11 -7.42
CA LYS A 29 -9.27 17.58 -8.19
C LYS A 29 -8.04 18.42 -7.82
N LEU A 30 -7.18 17.92 -6.95
CA LEU A 30 -6.03 18.67 -6.46
C LEU A 30 -4.70 17.93 -6.62
N ILE A 31 -3.64 18.70 -6.84
CA ILE A 31 -2.26 18.27 -6.75
C ILE A 31 -1.72 18.80 -5.43
N ALA A 32 -1.16 17.94 -4.58
CA ALA A 32 -0.55 18.32 -3.31
C ALA A 32 0.89 17.80 -3.21
N TRP A 33 1.72 18.50 -2.43
CA TRP A 33 3.09 18.12 -2.13
C TRP A 33 3.44 18.35 -0.67
N LYS A 34 4.54 17.75 -0.23
CA LYS A 34 5.06 17.94 1.12
C LYS A 34 5.48 19.41 1.30
N PRO A 35 5.01 20.11 2.35
CA PRO A 35 5.42 21.48 2.61
C PRO A 35 6.92 21.53 2.96
N ILE A 36 7.58 22.58 2.50
CA ILE A 36 8.98 22.90 2.80
C ILE A 36 8.97 24.03 3.83
N HIS A 37 9.60 23.76 4.98
CA HIS A 37 9.79 24.77 6.02
C HIS A 37 10.60 25.94 5.43
N ASP A 38 10.22 27.17 5.77
CA ASP A 38 10.82 28.43 5.27
C ASP A 38 10.53 28.80 3.80
N ALA A 39 9.73 28.01 3.08
CA ALA A 39 9.26 28.42 1.76
C ALA A 39 8.22 29.55 1.90
N SER A 40 8.42 30.65 1.18
CA SER A 40 7.47 31.78 1.16
C SER A 40 6.23 31.51 0.29
N GLY A 41 6.18 30.34 -0.36
CA GLY A 41 5.18 29.92 -1.34
C GLY A 41 5.79 28.89 -2.29
N TYR A 42 5.07 28.58 -3.36
CA TYR A 42 5.45 27.60 -4.37
C TYR A 42 5.15 28.13 -5.77
N GLN A 43 5.84 27.58 -6.76
CA GLN A 43 5.48 27.72 -8.17
C GLN A 43 5.21 26.33 -8.73
N ILE A 44 4.06 26.15 -9.35
CA ILE A 44 3.65 24.92 -10.02
C ILE A 44 3.69 25.14 -11.53
N GLN A 45 4.24 24.17 -12.25
CA GLN A 45 4.19 24.13 -13.69
C GLN A 45 3.61 22.81 -14.17
N ILE A 46 2.72 22.89 -15.17
CA ILE A 46 2.14 21.74 -15.85
C ILE A 46 2.38 21.93 -17.34
N LYS A 47 2.86 20.88 -17.99
CA LYS A 47 2.99 20.81 -19.45
C LYS A 47 2.22 19.65 -20.02
N ASP A 48 1.74 19.81 -21.24
CA ASP A 48 1.06 18.75 -21.99
C ASP A 48 2.04 17.71 -22.55
N LYS A 49 1.49 16.68 -23.20
CA LYS A 49 2.27 15.63 -23.89
C LYS A 49 3.18 16.18 -25.01
N ALA A 50 2.85 17.34 -25.59
CA ALA A 50 3.69 18.01 -26.58
C ALA A 50 4.85 18.80 -25.95
N GLY A 51 4.90 18.88 -24.61
CA GLY A 51 5.90 19.61 -23.86
C GLY A 51 5.59 21.10 -23.69
N LYS A 52 4.43 21.58 -24.15
CA LYS A 52 4.01 22.96 -24.00
C LYS A 52 3.56 23.20 -22.56
N ILE A 53 4.11 24.23 -21.91
CA ILE A 53 3.66 24.66 -20.59
C ILE A 53 2.25 25.25 -20.73
N ILE A 54 1.27 24.59 -20.11
CA ILE A 54 -0.14 25.01 -20.12
C ILE A 54 -0.54 25.70 -18.82
N LEU A 55 0.23 25.49 -17.75
CA LEU A 55 0.03 26.14 -16.45
C LEU A 55 1.39 26.51 -15.87
N ASP A 56 1.52 27.76 -15.44
CA ASP A 56 2.66 28.26 -14.67
C ASP A 56 2.15 29.27 -13.64
N LYS A 57 2.04 28.86 -12.38
CA LYS A 57 1.36 29.64 -11.33
C LYS A 57 2.13 29.66 -10.03
N LYS A 58 2.21 30.83 -9.40
CA LYS A 58 2.70 31.01 -8.03
C LYS A 58 1.52 30.91 -7.06
N ILE A 59 1.73 30.20 -5.96
CA ILE A 59 0.71 29.85 -4.96
C ILE A 59 1.34 29.84 -3.57
N ASP A 60 0.58 30.18 -2.54
CA ASP A 60 1.10 30.21 -1.16
C ASP A 60 0.81 28.90 -0.39
N THR A 61 0.03 27.99 -0.98
CA THR A 61 -0.35 26.70 -0.41
C THR A 61 0.46 25.54 -0.99
N PRO A 62 0.66 24.43 -0.24
CA PRO A 62 1.33 23.23 -0.74
C PRO A 62 0.40 22.34 -1.60
N TYR A 63 -0.64 22.93 -2.20
CA TYR A 63 -1.59 22.26 -3.07
C TYR A 63 -2.20 23.23 -4.09
N HIS A 64 -2.68 22.69 -5.21
CA HIS A 64 -3.35 23.43 -6.27
C HIS A 64 -4.50 22.62 -6.90
N SER A 65 -5.67 23.24 -7.09
CA SER A 65 -6.78 22.64 -7.84
C SER A 65 -6.49 22.62 -9.34
N ILE A 66 -6.85 21.53 -9.99
CA ILE A 66 -6.68 21.27 -11.43
C ILE A 66 -8.01 20.97 -12.12
N GLU A 67 -9.12 21.48 -11.58
CA GLU A 67 -10.47 21.29 -12.14
C GLU A 67 -10.59 21.67 -13.60
N GLU A 68 -9.85 22.69 -14.04
CA GLU A 68 -9.88 23.23 -15.40
C GLU A 68 -9.11 22.38 -16.42
N LEU A 69 -8.30 21.40 -15.98
CA LEU A 69 -7.53 20.57 -16.89
C LEU A 69 -8.39 19.45 -17.48
N PRO A 70 -8.45 19.31 -18.83
CA PRO A 70 -9.16 18.22 -19.46
C PRO A 70 -8.44 16.88 -19.23
N SER A 71 -9.16 15.78 -19.47
CA SER A 71 -8.55 14.45 -19.42
C SER A 71 -7.39 14.33 -20.41
N GLY A 72 -6.31 13.67 -19.99
CA GLY A 72 -5.10 13.54 -20.78
C GLY A 72 -3.83 13.29 -19.97
N MET A 73 -2.72 13.19 -20.70
CA MET A 73 -1.37 13.00 -20.13
C MET A 73 -0.66 14.35 -20.01
N TYR A 74 -0.14 14.62 -18.83
CA TYR A 74 0.59 15.82 -18.47
C TYR A 74 1.87 15.47 -17.72
N MET A 75 2.74 16.46 -17.57
CA MET A 75 3.81 16.41 -16.59
C MET A 75 3.70 17.61 -15.66
N VAL A 76 3.90 17.38 -14.37
CA VAL A 76 3.88 18.41 -13.33
C VAL A 76 5.23 18.52 -12.65
N ARG A 77 5.62 19.73 -12.27
CA ARG A 77 6.73 20.00 -11.35
C ARG A 77 6.40 21.17 -10.44
N THR A 78 7.07 21.23 -9.30
CA THR A 78 6.92 22.32 -8.34
C THR A 78 8.28 22.87 -7.91
N ALA A 79 8.31 24.11 -7.43
CA ALA A 79 9.48 24.72 -6.81
C ALA A 79 9.06 25.56 -5.60
N PRO A 80 9.73 25.45 -4.43
CA PRO A 80 9.54 26.41 -3.35
C PRO A 80 10.07 27.79 -3.78
N LEU A 81 9.39 28.83 -3.30
CA LEU A 81 9.75 30.22 -3.51
C LEU A 81 10.59 30.75 -2.34
N ASN A 82 11.71 31.39 -2.65
CA ASN A 82 12.51 32.13 -1.67
C ASN A 82 11.83 33.43 -1.23
N LEU A 83 12.42 34.17 -0.28
CA LEU A 83 11.91 35.47 0.21
C LEU A 83 11.67 36.52 -0.90
N PHE A 84 12.32 36.37 -2.06
CA PHE A 84 12.14 37.24 -3.23
C PHE A 84 11.10 36.70 -4.24
N LYS A 85 10.29 35.72 -3.83
CA LYS A 85 9.27 35.04 -4.65
C LYS A 85 9.85 34.46 -5.96
N LYS A 86 11.11 34.01 -5.94
CA LYS A 86 11.77 33.29 -7.05
C LYS A 86 11.89 31.79 -6.74
N PRO A 87 11.73 30.90 -7.74
CA PRO A 87 11.98 29.48 -7.57
C PRO A 87 13.40 29.22 -7.06
N ALA A 88 13.52 28.50 -5.94
CA ALA A 88 14.82 28.12 -5.41
C ALA A 88 15.39 26.89 -6.14
N VAL A 89 14.61 25.79 -6.16
CA VAL A 89 14.97 24.52 -6.81
C VAL A 89 13.72 23.90 -7.42
N TRP A 90 13.80 23.46 -8.67
CA TRP A 90 12.70 22.74 -9.31
C TRP A 90 12.74 21.25 -8.95
N SER A 91 11.58 20.67 -8.68
CA SER A 91 11.42 19.22 -8.65
C SER A 91 11.66 18.63 -10.04
N ALA A 92 11.97 17.33 -10.08
CA ALA A 92 11.86 16.57 -11.31
C ALA A 92 10.42 16.65 -11.85
N TRP A 93 10.30 16.57 -13.18
CA TRP A 93 9.00 16.38 -13.82
C TRP A 93 8.44 15.01 -13.43
N LYS A 94 7.16 14.98 -13.04
CA LYS A 94 6.42 13.76 -12.76
C LYS A 94 5.24 13.65 -13.72
N ASP A 95 4.96 12.44 -14.16
CA ASP A 95 3.80 12.16 -15.01
C ASP A 95 2.50 12.35 -14.20
N LEU A 96 1.51 12.94 -14.86
CA LEU A 96 0.17 13.19 -14.34
C LEU A 96 -0.83 12.75 -15.40
N GLU A 97 -1.64 11.75 -15.07
CA GLU A 97 -2.75 11.32 -15.92
C GLU A 97 -4.06 11.80 -15.32
N ILE A 98 -4.85 12.52 -16.12
CA ILE A 98 -6.20 12.94 -15.76
C ILE A 98 -7.17 12.05 -16.53
N ILE A 99 -7.86 11.18 -15.81
CA ILE A 99 -8.88 10.28 -16.36
C ILE A 99 -10.28 10.74 -15.96
N ILE A 100 -11.27 10.41 -16.78
CA ILE A 100 -12.68 10.62 -16.45
C ILE A 100 -13.12 9.43 -15.59
N SER A 101 -13.62 9.72 -14.38
CA SER A 101 -14.18 8.71 -13.50
C SER A 101 -15.66 8.54 -13.79
N GLU A 102 -16.01 7.51 -14.56
CA GLU A 102 -17.40 7.15 -14.82
C GLU A 102 -17.94 6.23 -13.70
N PRO A 103 -19.25 6.19 -13.42
CA PRO A 103 -19.81 5.26 -12.45
C PRO A 103 -19.50 3.80 -12.83
N PRO A 104 -19.01 2.96 -11.90
CA PRO A 104 -18.69 1.58 -12.22
C PRO A 104 -19.95 0.79 -12.55
N LYS A 105 -19.88 -0.05 -13.58
CA LYS A 105 -20.93 -1.03 -13.89
C LYS A 105 -20.40 -2.43 -13.63
N VAL A 106 -21.27 -3.32 -13.17
CA VAL A 106 -20.95 -4.73 -12.94
C VAL A 106 -21.85 -5.53 -13.87
N VAL A 107 -21.24 -6.32 -14.76
CA VAL A 107 -21.95 -7.08 -15.82
C VAL A 107 -22.61 -8.33 -15.23
N LYS A 108 -21.93 -8.99 -14.29
CA LYS A 108 -22.48 -10.15 -13.56
C LYS A 108 -23.35 -9.70 -12.38
N GLU A 109 -24.53 -9.17 -12.68
CA GLU A 109 -25.67 -9.20 -11.75
C GLU A 109 -26.30 -10.61 -11.82
N THR A 110 -25.52 -11.66 -11.59
CA THR A 110 -25.98 -13.04 -11.76
C THR A 110 -27.03 -13.41 -10.70
N ASP A 111 -28.15 -14.00 -11.13
CA ASP A 111 -29.20 -14.54 -10.23
C ASP A 111 -28.65 -15.59 -9.24
N THR A 112 -27.50 -16.20 -9.56
CA THR A 112 -26.82 -17.18 -8.73
C THR A 112 -25.55 -16.58 -8.11
N PRO A 113 -25.43 -16.55 -6.77
CA PRO A 113 -24.24 -16.03 -6.09
C PRO A 113 -23.01 -16.91 -6.36
N VAL A 114 -21.83 -16.30 -6.34
CA VAL A 114 -20.56 -17.05 -6.36
C VAL A 114 -20.39 -17.75 -5.01
N ILE A 115 -20.31 -19.08 -5.02
CA ILE A 115 -20.21 -19.89 -3.79
C ILE A 115 -18.76 -19.96 -3.32
N LEU A 116 -18.51 -19.55 -2.06
CA LEU A 116 -17.23 -19.66 -1.40
C LEU A 116 -17.33 -20.58 -0.18
N SER A 117 -16.64 -21.72 -0.21
CA SER A 117 -16.62 -22.66 0.91
C SER A 117 -15.56 -22.28 1.96
N LYS A 118 -15.94 -22.33 3.24
CA LYS A 118 -15.01 -22.30 4.37
C LYS A 118 -14.25 -23.64 4.48
N GLN A 119 -13.01 -23.64 4.96
CA GLN A 119 -12.36 -24.89 5.41
C GLN A 119 -12.68 -25.19 6.88
N GLU A 120 -12.71 -26.48 7.20
CA GLU A 120 -13.01 -27.04 8.52
C GLU A 120 -11.85 -26.89 9.53
N SER A 121 -10.62 -26.67 9.07
CA SER A 121 -9.42 -26.64 9.93
C SER A 121 -9.06 -25.23 10.39
N LYS A 122 -9.12 -24.98 11.71
CA LYS A 122 -8.78 -23.71 12.40
C LYS A 122 -7.32 -23.22 12.25
N SER A 123 -6.45 -23.95 11.55
CA SER A 123 -5.01 -23.66 11.48
C SER A 123 -4.52 -23.07 10.16
N GLU A 124 -5.34 -23.01 9.10
CA GLU A 124 -4.92 -22.53 7.77
C GLU A 124 -5.89 -21.46 7.23
N THR A 125 -5.34 -20.32 6.81
CA THR A 125 -6.10 -19.22 6.21
C THR A 125 -6.71 -19.65 4.87
N THR A 126 -8.03 -19.65 4.74
CA THR A 126 -8.71 -20.02 3.50
C THR A 126 -8.84 -18.81 2.58
N ILE A 127 -7.89 -18.67 1.64
CA ILE A 127 -7.91 -17.62 0.63
C ILE A 127 -8.61 -18.14 -0.63
N LYS A 128 -9.64 -17.44 -1.10
CA LYS A 128 -10.36 -17.74 -2.34
C LYS A 128 -10.19 -16.63 -3.36
N GLU A 129 -10.09 -17.01 -4.63
CA GLU A 129 -10.02 -16.06 -5.75
C GLU A 129 -11.43 -15.76 -6.26
N LEU A 130 -11.69 -14.48 -6.56
CA LEU A 130 -12.98 -14.00 -7.02
C LEU A 130 -12.77 -12.97 -8.13
N THR A 131 -13.40 -13.17 -9.28
CA THR A 131 -13.32 -12.24 -10.41
C THR A 131 -14.62 -11.46 -10.54
N ILE A 132 -14.50 -10.14 -10.67
CA ILE A 132 -15.59 -9.21 -10.94
C ILE A 132 -15.44 -8.72 -12.38
N GLU A 133 -16.50 -8.86 -13.17
CA GLU A 133 -16.59 -8.38 -14.54
C GLU A 133 -17.56 -7.20 -14.64
N GLY A 134 -17.21 -6.20 -15.43
CA GLY A 134 -17.91 -4.92 -15.44
C GLY A 134 -17.43 -3.97 -16.52
N GLU A 135 -17.71 -2.68 -16.30
CA GLU A 135 -17.23 -1.58 -17.13
C GLU A 135 -16.78 -0.42 -16.23
N HIS A 136 -15.90 0.42 -16.78
CA HIS A 136 -15.40 1.65 -16.16
C HIS A 136 -14.63 1.43 -14.86
N PHE A 137 -13.98 0.28 -14.67
CA PHE A 137 -13.08 0.10 -13.54
C PHE A 137 -11.78 0.91 -13.74
N LEU A 138 -11.30 1.48 -12.64
CA LEU A 138 -10.10 2.28 -12.54
C LEU A 138 -9.16 1.61 -11.52
N GLU A 139 -7.87 1.88 -11.58
CA GLU A 139 -6.92 1.34 -10.58
C GLU A 139 -7.31 1.74 -9.14
N ALA A 140 -7.84 2.96 -9.00
CA ALA A 140 -8.34 3.54 -7.76
C ALA A 140 -9.74 3.05 -7.35
N THR A 141 -10.41 2.19 -8.13
CA THR A 141 -11.73 1.64 -7.79
C THR A 141 -11.67 0.89 -6.46
N ASN A 142 -12.48 1.29 -5.48
CA ASN A 142 -12.64 0.59 -4.23
C ASN A 142 -13.66 -0.54 -4.40
N VAL A 143 -13.37 -1.69 -3.78
CA VAL A 143 -14.27 -2.84 -3.75
C VAL A 143 -14.42 -3.31 -2.32
N ASP A 144 -15.66 -3.47 -1.89
CA ASP A 144 -16.04 -3.96 -0.56
C ASP A 144 -17.04 -5.11 -0.72
N LEU A 145 -16.90 -6.15 0.12
CA LEU A 145 -17.88 -7.23 0.26
C LEU A 145 -18.45 -7.17 1.66
N SER A 146 -19.76 -6.95 1.81
CA SER A 146 -20.36 -6.73 3.13
C SER A 146 -21.71 -7.41 3.31
N LYS A 147 -22.01 -7.74 4.57
CA LYS A 147 -23.25 -8.38 5.01
C LYS A 147 -23.71 -7.75 6.32
N LYS A 148 -24.82 -7.01 6.31
CA LYS A 148 -25.45 -6.44 7.53
C LYS A 148 -24.47 -5.74 8.49
N GLY A 149 -23.46 -5.05 7.97
CA GLY A 149 -22.44 -4.34 8.74
C GLY A 149 -21.13 -5.12 8.96
N ASP A 150 -21.11 -6.43 8.69
CA ASP A 150 -19.87 -7.23 8.67
C ASP A 150 -19.21 -7.15 7.29
N LYS A 151 -17.87 -7.03 7.24
CA LYS A 151 -17.10 -7.04 5.99
C LYS A 151 -16.37 -8.36 5.80
N LEU A 152 -16.32 -8.86 4.56
CA LEU A 152 -15.45 -9.97 4.17
C LEU A 152 -14.06 -9.40 3.86
N PRO A 153 -12.99 -9.84 4.55
CA PRO A 153 -11.66 -9.30 4.32
C PRO A 153 -11.15 -9.59 2.89
N ILE A 154 -10.73 -8.53 2.20
CA ILE A 154 -10.08 -8.62 0.89
C ILE A 154 -8.56 -8.57 1.11
N VAL A 155 -7.90 -9.71 0.91
CA VAL A 155 -6.44 -9.87 1.05
C VAL A 155 -5.69 -9.19 -0.10
N SER A 156 -6.28 -9.20 -1.30
CA SER A 156 -5.73 -8.45 -2.43
C SER A 156 -6.77 -8.07 -3.46
N LYS A 157 -6.60 -6.89 -4.05
CA LYS A 157 -7.37 -6.36 -5.19
C LYS A 157 -6.40 -6.06 -6.33
N GLU A 158 -6.68 -6.57 -7.51
CA GLU A 158 -5.93 -6.26 -8.74
C GLU A 158 -6.91 -5.92 -9.86
N VAL A 159 -6.83 -4.68 -10.36
CA VAL A 159 -7.62 -4.25 -11.52
C VAL A 159 -6.82 -4.62 -12.76
N LYS A 160 -7.27 -5.64 -13.50
CA LYS A 160 -6.57 -6.14 -14.69
C LYS A 160 -6.84 -5.25 -15.90
N THR A 161 -8.09 -4.82 -16.04
CA THR A 161 -8.57 -3.96 -17.13
C THR A 161 -9.71 -3.09 -16.62
N SER A 162 -10.18 -2.16 -17.44
CA SER A 162 -11.41 -1.39 -17.17
C SER A 162 -12.67 -2.25 -17.05
N GLU A 163 -12.58 -3.55 -17.34
CA GLU A 163 -13.68 -4.50 -17.36
C GLU A 163 -13.52 -5.64 -16.37
N ARG A 164 -12.36 -5.78 -15.71
CA ARG A 164 -12.06 -6.91 -14.84
C ARG A 164 -11.26 -6.54 -13.60
N ILE A 165 -11.78 -6.96 -12.45
CA ILE A 165 -11.08 -6.91 -11.16
C ILE A 165 -10.94 -8.35 -10.63
N ASP A 166 -9.71 -8.74 -10.27
CA ASP A 166 -9.45 -10.00 -9.56
C ASP A 166 -9.22 -9.69 -8.07
N LEU A 167 -9.93 -10.43 -7.22
CA LEU A 167 -9.88 -10.32 -5.77
C LEU A 167 -9.38 -11.63 -5.16
N LYS A 168 -8.71 -11.49 -4.01
CA LYS A 168 -8.46 -12.59 -3.09
C LYS A 168 -9.13 -12.28 -1.78
N VAL A 169 -10.05 -13.13 -1.34
CA VAL A 169 -10.85 -12.94 -0.14
C VAL A 169 -10.51 -14.00 0.89
N ASP A 170 -10.45 -13.60 2.16
CA ASP A 170 -10.28 -14.52 3.28
C ASP A 170 -11.64 -14.93 3.83
N THR A 171 -11.93 -16.22 3.77
CA THR A 171 -13.19 -16.78 4.29
C THR A 171 -13.06 -17.44 5.66
N THR A 172 -11.88 -17.39 6.29
CA THR A 172 -11.57 -18.12 7.54
C THR A 172 -12.52 -17.73 8.69
N GLU A 173 -12.71 -16.43 8.92
CA GLU A 173 -13.57 -15.89 9.98
C GLU A 173 -14.90 -15.31 9.44
N ALA A 174 -15.19 -15.53 8.15
CA ALA A 174 -16.38 -14.99 7.51
C ALA A 174 -17.66 -15.56 8.13
N LYS A 175 -18.75 -14.80 8.16
CA LYS A 175 -20.07 -15.31 8.58
C LYS A 175 -20.73 -16.01 7.40
N THR A 176 -21.29 -17.20 7.62
CA THR A 176 -21.98 -17.98 6.58
C THR A 176 -23.17 -17.18 6.02
N GLY A 177 -23.40 -17.19 4.71
CA GLY A 177 -24.53 -16.54 4.04
C GLY A 177 -24.14 -15.55 2.92
N PRO A 178 -25.12 -14.78 2.40
CA PRO A 178 -24.90 -13.90 1.25
C PRO A 178 -24.20 -12.59 1.64
N TYR A 179 -23.34 -12.11 0.75
CA TYR A 179 -22.60 -10.86 0.82
C TYR A 179 -22.91 -9.99 -0.41
N ASP A 180 -23.10 -8.70 -0.17
CA ASP A 180 -23.31 -7.69 -1.19
C ASP A 180 -21.95 -7.13 -1.64
N LEU A 181 -21.79 -6.97 -2.95
CA LEU A 181 -20.64 -6.32 -3.56
C LEU A 181 -20.90 -4.82 -3.66
N THR A 182 -19.97 -4.01 -3.16
CA THR A 182 -19.97 -2.57 -3.34
C THR A 182 -18.73 -2.16 -4.13
N VAL A 183 -18.92 -1.56 -5.30
CA VAL A 183 -17.86 -1.05 -6.16
C VAL A 183 -17.97 0.47 -6.24
N THR A 184 -16.88 1.18 -5.95
CA THR A 184 -16.88 2.65 -5.90
C THR A 184 -15.70 3.22 -6.66
N ASN A 185 -15.96 4.01 -7.69
CA ASN A 185 -14.93 4.82 -8.33
C ASN A 185 -14.75 6.15 -7.59
N PRO A 186 -13.55 6.77 -7.63
CA PRO A 186 -13.33 8.09 -7.04
C PRO A 186 -14.36 9.11 -7.52
N TYR A 187 -14.90 9.89 -6.59
CA TYR A 187 -15.90 10.93 -6.84
C TYR A 187 -17.23 10.44 -7.43
N GLN A 188 -17.48 9.13 -7.45
CA GLN A 188 -18.72 8.54 -7.92
C GLN A 188 -19.49 7.88 -6.79
N LYS A 189 -20.81 7.76 -6.98
CA LYS A 189 -21.66 7.02 -6.04
C LYS A 189 -21.31 5.53 -6.07
N PRO A 190 -21.30 4.85 -4.91
CA PRO A 190 -21.10 3.40 -4.86
C PRO A 190 -22.17 2.66 -5.66
N LYS A 191 -21.76 1.70 -6.48
CA LYS A 191 -22.64 0.70 -7.10
C LYS A 191 -22.70 -0.52 -6.20
N VAL A 192 -23.89 -0.85 -5.71
CA VAL A 192 -24.14 -2.02 -4.85
C VAL A 192 -24.84 -3.10 -5.66
N VAL A 193 -24.26 -4.30 -5.68
CA VAL A 193 -24.82 -5.53 -6.25
C VAL A 193 -25.14 -6.47 -5.10
N LYS A 194 -26.42 -6.78 -4.92
CA LYS A 194 -26.88 -7.61 -3.79
C LYS A 194 -26.61 -9.07 -4.05
N ASN A 195 -26.36 -9.83 -2.97
CA ASN A 195 -26.18 -11.28 -3.01
C ASN A 195 -25.15 -11.73 -4.06
N PHE A 196 -24.03 -11.00 -4.16
CA PHE A 196 -23.00 -11.28 -5.16
C PHE A 196 -22.23 -12.58 -4.85
N VAL A 197 -21.95 -12.80 -3.57
CA VAL A 197 -21.17 -13.94 -3.06
C VAL A 197 -21.95 -14.64 -1.95
N GLN A 198 -21.87 -15.97 -1.88
CA GLN A 198 -22.44 -16.76 -0.79
C GLN A 198 -21.36 -17.59 -0.12
N VAL A 199 -21.11 -17.33 1.16
CA VAL A 199 -20.16 -18.12 1.97
C VAL A 199 -20.90 -19.30 2.59
N GLU A 200 -20.43 -20.52 2.33
CA GLU A 200 -21.01 -21.76 2.84
C GLU A 200 -20.05 -22.50 3.77
N GLU A 201 -20.61 -23.25 4.71
CA GLU A 201 -19.84 -24.21 5.51
C GLU A 201 -19.45 -25.41 4.63
N PRO A 202 -18.29 -26.04 4.89
CA PRO A 202 -17.89 -27.22 4.16
C PRO A 202 -18.97 -28.29 4.33
N LYS A 203 -19.38 -28.92 3.21
CA LYS A 203 -20.29 -30.05 3.25
C LYS A 203 -19.56 -31.22 3.88
N THR A 204 -19.77 -31.44 5.18
CA THR A 204 -19.34 -32.67 5.85
C THR A 204 -20.10 -33.82 5.19
N TYR A 205 -19.43 -34.60 4.35
CA TYR A 205 -19.98 -35.84 3.83
C TYR A 205 -20.06 -36.84 4.99
N THR A 206 -21.20 -36.86 5.69
CA THR A 206 -21.56 -37.97 6.56
C THR A 206 -21.77 -39.20 5.68
N GLN A 207 -20.74 -40.04 5.58
CA GLN A 207 -20.89 -41.40 5.07
C GLN A 207 -21.68 -42.22 6.09
N GLU A 208 -22.98 -42.37 5.88
CA GLU A 208 -23.73 -43.52 6.39
C GLU A 208 -25.07 -43.70 5.64
N SER A 209 -25.06 -44.49 4.56
CA SER A 209 -26.01 -45.59 4.39
C SER A 209 -25.55 -46.51 3.25
N LYS A 210 -25.20 -47.74 3.64
CA LYS A 210 -24.91 -48.91 2.81
C LYS A 210 -26.13 -49.39 2.02
N GLN A 211 -25.82 -50.15 0.96
CA GLN A 211 -26.62 -51.23 0.37
C GLN A 211 -27.96 -50.84 -0.27
N THR A 212 -27.97 -50.72 -1.60
CA THR A 212 -28.76 -51.59 -2.51
C THR A 212 -28.31 -51.32 -3.96
N SER A 213 -27.51 -52.22 -4.54
CA SER A 213 -27.38 -52.46 -5.99
C SER A 213 -26.25 -53.47 -6.24
N LYS A 214 -26.43 -54.68 -5.71
CA LYS A 214 -25.91 -55.90 -6.33
C LYS A 214 -27.08 -56.57 -7.02
N GLU A 215 -27.42 -56.07 -8.20
CA GLU A 215 -28.13 -56.78 -9.27
C GLU A 215 -28.22 -55.82 -10.46
N ASN A 216 -27.98 -56.34 -11.66
CA ASN A 216 -27.96 -55.66 -12.96
C ASN A 216 -26.72 -54.83 -13.33
N LEU A 217 -25.63 -55.52 -13.67
CA LEU A 217 -25.01 -55.33 -15.00
C LEU A 217 -24.14 -56.54 -15.42
N GLU A 218 -24.70 -57.75 -15.35
CA GLU A 218 -24.19 -58.93 -16.07
C GLU A 218 -24.80 -59.07 -17.48
N GLU A 219 -25.29 -57.97 -18.07
CA GLU A 219 -25.99 -58.00 -19.36
C GLU A 219 -25.25 -57.27 -20.51
N ILE A 220 -23.90 -57.21 -20.45
CA ILE A 220 -23.08 -56.73 -21.58
C ILE A 220 -21.93 -57.70 -21.88
N LYS A 221 -22.27 -58.99 -21.98
CA LYS A 221 -21.44 -60.03 -22.64
C LYS A 221 -22.31 -60.85 -23.59
N LYS A 222 -22.77 -60.21 -24.67
CA LYS A 222 -23.20 -60.88 -25.91
C LYS A 222 -23.29 -59.85 -27.03
N ASN A 223 -22.26 -59.81 -27.87
CA ASN A 223 -22.36 -59.84 -29.33
C ASN A 223 -21.00 -59.47 -29.96
N GLU A 224 -20.18 -60.50 -30.13
CA GLU A 224 -19.16 -60.58 -31.17
C GLU A 224 -19.79 -61.01 -32.51
N ARG A 225 -19.08 -60.68 -33.60
CA ARG A 225 -19.29 -60.99 -35.04
C ARG A 225 -20.18 -59.96 -35.74
N VAL A 226 -19.69 -59.19 -36.72
CA VAL A 226 -19.19 -59.59 -38.05
C VAL A 226 -18.09 -58.57 -38.47
N LYS A 227 -16.82 -58.97 -38.68
CA LYS A 227 -16.12 -59.12 -39.99
C LYS A 227 -16.45 -58.01 -41.02
N SER A 228 -15.57 -57.44 -41.83
CA SER A 228 -14.13 -57.56 -42.10
C SER A 228 -13.84 -56.62 -43.28
N ASN A 229 -12.61 -56.07 -43.32
CA ASN A 229 -11.85 -55.66 -44.51
C ASN A 229 -12.38 -54.52 -45.40
N THR A 230 -11.57 -53.47 -45.58
CA THR A 230 -10.94 -53.15 -46.88
C THR A 230 -9.68 -52.31 -46.65
N GLU A 231 -8.70 -52.61 -47.48
CA GLU A 231 -7.28 -52.30 -47.48
C GLU A 231 -6.88 -50.96 -48.17
N VAL A 232 -5.76 -50.39 -47.68
CA VAL A 232 -4.55 -49.95 -48.43
C VAL A 232 -4.60 -48.79 -49.44
N TYR A 233 -3.78 -47.76 -49.16
CA TYR A 233 -2.70 -47.10 -49.95
C TYR A 233 -2.51 -45.64 -49.45
N ARG A 234 -1.36 -44.96 -49.42
CA ARG A 234 0.06 -45.18 -49.77
C ARG A 234 0.89 -44.08 -49.08
N GLN A 235 2.17 -44.37 -48.85
CA GLN A 235 3.23 -43.50 -48.35
C GLN A 235 3.49 -42.25 -49.21
N ASN A 236 4.12 -41.22 -48.63
CA ASN A 236 5.39 -40.68 -49.12
C ASN A 236 6.13 -39.82 -48.06
N GLU A 237 7.43 -40.11 -47.92
CA GLU A 237 8.52 -39.32 -47.31
C GLU A 237 8.82 -38.08 -48.20
N GLU A 238 9.53 -37.00 -47.86
CA GLU A 238 10.93 -36.82 -47.39
C GLU A 238 11.14 -35.32 -47.04
N LYS A 239 11.77 -34.96 -45.92
CA LYS A 239 13.18 -34.55 -45.71
C LYS A 239 13.66 -33.18 -46.27
N VAL A 240 14.08 -32.33 -45.30
CA VAL A 240 15.43 -31.71 -45.12
C VAL A 240 15.96 -30.67 -46.12
N SER A 241 16.26 -29.46 -45.61
CA SER A 241 17.61 -28.82 -45.53
C SER A 241 17.42 -27.31 -45.24
N ASP A 242 17.91 -26.80 -44.11
CA ASP A 242 19.25 -26.22 -43.90
C ASP A 242 19.64 -25.14 -44.91
N THR A 243 19.85 -23.90 -44.44
CA THR A 243 21.13 -23.16 -44.60
C THR A 243 21.15 -21.89 -43.74
N SER A 244 22.15 -21.89 -42.86
CA SER A 244 22.66 -20.79 -42.03
C SER A 244 23.33 -19.67 -42.82
N LYS A 245 23.52 -18.53 -42.12
CA LYS A 245 24.63 -17.54 -42.15
C LYS A 245 24.17 -16.11 -42.49
N ASN A 246 24.72 -15.03 -41.93
CA ASN A 246 25.62 -14.74 -40.80
C ASN A 246 25.83 -13.19 -40.82
N ILE A 247 26.41 -12.65 -39.75
CA ILE A 247 27.28 -11.43 -39.67
C ILE A 247 26.75 -10.16 -38.95
N SER A 248 27.53 -9.83 -37.91
CA SER A 248 27.90 -8.53 -37.31
C SER A 248 26.86 -7.79 -36.46
N GLY A 249 27.15 -7.30 -35.26
CA GLY A 249 28.42 -7.15 -34.53
C GLY A 249 28.61 -5.72 -34.06
N VAL A 250 28.18 -5.39 -32.83
CA VAL A 250 28.62 -4.18 -32.10
C VAL A 250 28.62 -4.48 -30.59
N LYS A 251 29.81 -4.38 -29.97
CA LYS A 251 30.05 -4.39 -28.52
C LYS A 251 29.75 -3.01 -27.92
N PRO A 252 29.26 -2.95 -26.67
CA PRO A 252 29.62 -1.88 -25.76
C PRO A 252 30.47 -2.40 -24.59
N SER A 253 31.47 -1.61 -24.27
CA SER A 253 32.46 -1.74 -23.22
C SER A 253 31.87 -1.62 -21.81
N GLU A 254 32.10 -2.65 -20.99
CA GLU A 254 31.95 -2.61 -19.53
C GLU A 254 33.22 -2.04 -18.89
N SER A 255 33.08 -0.92 -18.18
CA SER A 255 34.09 -0.39 -17.27
C SER A 255 33.86 -0.97 -15.88
N ASN A 256 34.65 -1.98 -15.51
CA ASN A 256 34.76 -2.48 -14.15
C ASN A 256 35.50 -1.47 -13.27
N GLN A 257 34.77 -0.78 -12.39
CA GLN A 257 35.36 -0.14 -11.21
C GLN A 257 35.16 -1.08 -10.00
N SER A 258 36.25 -1.74 -9.59
CA SER A 258 36.32 -2.46 -8.32
C SER A 258 36.13 -1.51 -7.14
N GLN A 259 34.96 -1.55 -6.51
CA GLN A 259 34.79 -1.06 -5.15
C GLN A 259 35.40 -2.08 -4.18
N LYS A 260 36.50 -1.66 -3.55
CA LYS A 260 37.21 -2.40 -2.50
C LYS A 260 36.35 -2.38 -1.24
N GLN A 261 35.60 -3.46 -0.99
CA GLN A 261 34.93 -3.71 0.29
C GLN A 261 35.99 -3.73 1.40
N ILE A 262 35.89 -2.79 2.33
CA ILE A 262 36.66 -2.77 3.56
C ILE A 262 36.05 -3.82 4.48
N THR A 263 36.61 -5.02 4.48
CA THR A 263 36.33 -6.06 5.47
C THR A 263 37.00 -5.63 6.78
N THR A 264 36.23 -5.06 7.68
CA THR A 264 36.65 -4.82 9.06
C THR A 264 36.93 -6.16 9.76
N PRO A 265 37.96 -6.25 10.63
CA PRO A 265 38.28 -7.48 11.34
C PRO A 265 37.11 -7.90 12.22
N ILE A 266 36.63 -9.14 12.04
CA ILE A 266 35.55 -9.72 12.83
C ILE A 266 36.14 -10.11 14.19
N THR A 267 36.09 -9.21 15.15
CA THR A 267 36.22 -9.55 16.57
C THR A 267 35.10 -10.54 16.92
N PRO A 268 35.36 -11.64 17.64
CA PRO A 268 34.32 -12.61 17.99
C PRO A 268 33.19 -11.90 18.74
N LYS A 269 32.04 -11.74 18.07
CA LYS A 269 30.85 -11.10 18.63
C LYS A 269 30.40 -11.90 19.85
N GLN A 270 30.57 -11.32 21.03
CA GLN A 270 29.97 -11.83 22.25
C GLN A 270 28.46 -11.97 22.02
N LYS A 271 27.89 -13.16 22.29
CA LYS A 271 26.47 -13.45 22.05
C LYS A 271 25.61 -12.63 23.02
N VAL A 272 25.22 -11.43 22.61
CA VAL A 272 24.32 -10.56 23.39
C VAL A 272 22.91 -11.15 23.34
N THR A 273 22.31 -11.40 24.49
CA THR A 273 20.92 -11.88 24.62
C THR A 273 20.01 -10.74 25.04
N LEU A 274 18.81 -10.64 24.46
CA LEU A 274 17.85 -9.58 24.80
C LEU A 274 17.39 -9.65 26.26
N PRO A 275 17.54 -8.57 27.04
CA PRO A 275 17.08 -8.54 28.43
C PRO A 275 15.55 -8.51 28.47
N LYS A 276 14.95 -9.42 29.25
CA LYS A 276 13.50 -9.47 29.45
C LYS A 276 13.06 -8.41 30.47
N GLY A 277 12.02 -7.65 30.14
CA GLY A 277 11.38 -6.69 31.06
C GLY A 277 12.11 -5.36 31.26
N LYS A 278 13.17 -5.11 30.47
CA LYS A 278 13.89 -3.83 30.46
C LYS A 278 13.21 -2.88 29.47
N SER A 279 13.12 -1.59 29.80
CA SER A 279 12.60 -0.57 28.87
C SER A 279 13.55 -0.38 27.68
N PHE A 280 13.02 -0.07 26.50
CA PHE A 280 13.81 0.25 25.30
C PHE A 280 14.75 1.44 25.53
N HIS A 281 14.35 2.39 26.36
CA HIS A 281 15.16 3.55 26.74
C HIS A 281 16.44 3.15 27.48
N ASP A 282 16.46 2.01 28.15
CA ASP A 282 17.59 1.53 28.95
C ASP A 282 18.50 0.56 28.18
N PHE A 283 18.09 0.12 27.00
CA PHE A 283 18.88 -0.81 26.18
C PHE A 283 20.27 -0.22 25.91
N THR A 284 21.28 -1.09 25.79
CA THR A 284 22.54 -0.68 25.16
C THR A 284 22.35 -0.61 23.65
N TYR A 285 23.28 0.04 22.96
CA TYR A 285 23.32 0.06 21.51
C TYR A 285 23.28 -1.36 20.92
N ASP A 286 24.11 -2.27 21.43
CA ASP A 286 24.18 -3.66 20.93
C ASP A 286 22.90 -4.44 21.21
N GLU A 287 22.28 -4.27 22.39
CA GLU A 287 20.98 -4.87 22.71
C GLU A 287 19.90 -4.40 21.73
N MET A 288 19.89 -3.09 21.40
CA MET A 288 18.92 -2.53 20.46
C MET A 288 19.17 -3.00 19.02
N ILE A 289 20.41 -3.17 18.58
CA ILE A 289 20.70 -3.76 17.25
C ILE A 289 20.19 -5.19 17.18
N VAL A 290 20.46 -6.02 18.20
CA VAL A 290 19.93 -7.40 18.24
C VAL A 290 18.40 -7.38 18.23
N PHE A 291 17.77 -6.44 18.93
CA PHE A 291 16.31 -6.29 18.91
C PHE A 291 15.81 -6.03 17.48
N LEU A 292 16.36 -5.04 16.77
CA LEU A 292 15.98 -4.74 15.38
C LEU A 292 16.20 -5.92 14.42
N GLU A 293 17.27 -6.71 14.62
CA GLU A 293 17.56 -7.89 13.81
C GLU A 293 16.60 -9.06 14.09
N THR A 294 16.09 -9.18 15.32
CA THR A 294 15.15 -10.23 15.71
C THR A 294 13.69 -9.87 15.44
N ASP A 295 13.34 -8.59 15.50
CA ASP A 295 11.99 -8.07 15.36
C ASP A 295 11.61 -7.84 13.88
N VAL A 296 11.79 -8.88 13.05
CA VAL A 296 11.49 -8.81 11.62
C VAL A 296 10.04 -9.15 11.37
N ALA A 297 9.33 -8.27 10.65
CA ALA A 297 7.94 -8.48 10.30
C ALA A 297 7.79 -9.62 9.29
N VAL A 298 7.38 -10.80 9.77
CA VAL A 298 7.19 -12.01 8.93
C VAL A 298 6.20 -11.76 7.78
N ASN A 299 5.22 -10.89 8.00
CA ASN A 299 4.17 -10.55 7.04
C ASN A 299 4.60 -9.44 6.05
N CYS A 300 5.76 -8.82 6.22
CA CYS A 300 6.25 -7.71 5.41
C CYS A 300 7.60 -8.01 4.76
N LYS A 301 7.64 -8.97 3.83
CA LYS A 301 8.89 -9.45 3.22
C LYS A 301 9.73 -8.37 2.51
N ASN A 302 9.11 -7.26 2.10
CA ASN A 302 9.76 -6.21 1.34
C ASN A 302 10.31 -5.06 2.21
N THR A 303 10.14 -5.10 3.52
CA THR A 303 10.63 -4.03 4.41
C THR A 303 11.69 -4.55 5.39
N LYS A 304 12.64 -3.66 5.71
CA LYS A 304 13.61 -3.86 6.80
C LYS A 304 13.18 -3.12 8.08
N ILE A 305 11.98 -2.54 8.09
CA ILE A 305 11.43 -1.81 9.24
C ILE A 305 11.01 -2.83 10.31
N PRO A 306 11.32 -2.57 11.60
CA PRO A 306 10.97 -3.48 12.69
C PRO A 306 9.46 -3.69 12.81
N ALA A 307 9.04 -4.92 13.06
CA ALA A 307 7.63 -5.32 13.19
C ALA A 307 6.89 -4.49 14.24
N PHE A 308 7.55 -4.20 15.36
CA PHE A 308 7.05 -3.40 16.47
C PHE A 308 6.60 -1.99 16.04
N THR A 309 7.20 -1.44 14.98
CA THR A 309 6.89 -0.09 14.47
C THR A 309 5.88 -0.09 13.34
N LEU A 310 5.38 -1.25 12.92
CA LEU A 310 4.43 -1.41 11.82
C LEU A 310 2.99 -1.53 12.35
N GLY A 311 2.06 -0.83 11.69
CA GLY A 311 0.62 -0.96 11.91
C GLY A 311 -0.01 -1.90 10.89
N GLU A 312 0.18 -1.59 9.61
CA GLU A 312 -0.34 -2.41 8.50
C GLU A 312 0.72 -2.59 7.40
N CYS A 313 0.58 -3.70 6.70
CA CYS A 313 1.49 -4.08 5.63
C CYS A 313 0.75 -4.21 4.31
N HIS A 314 1.15 -3.43 3.31
CA HIS A 314 0.60 -3.48 1.96
C HIS A 314 1.69 -3.91 0.97
N LYS A 315 1.30 -4.31 -0.25
CA LYS A 315 2.26 -4.82 -1.25
C LYS A 315 3.33 -3.78 -1.64
N THR A 316 2.97 -2.50 -1.66
CA THR A 316 3.80 -1.40 -2.17
C THR A 316 4.18 -0.36 -1.11
N TYR A 317 3.60 -0.42 0.08
CA TYR A 317 3.90 0.50 1.19
C TYR A 317 3.61 -0.15 2.54
N VAL A 318 4.07 0.48 3.61
CA VAL A 318 3.74 0.10 4.99
C VAL A 318 3.11 1.28 5.72
N ILE A 319 2.20 1.00 6.64
CA ILE A 319 1.66 1.99 7.57
C ILE A 319 2.43 1.85 8.87
N LEU A 320 3.03 2.94 9.35
CA LEU A 320 3.78 2.98 10.60
C LEU A 320 2.83 3.14 11.78
N ASN A 321 3.08 2.42 12.86
CA ASN A 321 2.35 2.53 14.10
C ASN A 321 3.12 3.38 15.10
N PHE A 322 2.73 4.65 15.25
CA PHE A 322 3.28 5.57 16.26
C PHE A 322 2.31 5.81 17.42
N ALA A 323 1.51 4.79 17.78
CA ALA A 323 0.57 4.91 18.90
C ALA A 323 1.25 5.09 20.27
N SER A 324 2.54 4.77 20.39
CA SER A 324 3.34 4.97 21.59
C SER A 324 4.64 5.72 21.29
N GLU A 325 5.17 6.42 22.30
CA GLU A 325 6.49 7.07 22.23
C GLU A 325 7.62 6.06 22.02
N ASP A 326 7.48 4.85 22.57
CA ASP A 326 8.42 3.74 22.36
C ASP A 326 8.49 3.35 20.87
N ASN A 327 7.35 3.18 20.20
CA ASN A 327 7.31 2.82 18.78
C ASN A 327 8.00 3.89 17.93
N GLN A 328 7.73 5.16 18.23
CA GLN A 328 8.35 6.28 17.52
C GLN A 328 9.85 6.32 17.77
N SER A 329 10.30 6.15 19.02
CA SER A 329 11.72 6.15 19.38
C SER A 329 12.48 4.98 18.77
N VAL A 330 11.88 3.79 18.70
CA VAL A 330 12.46 2.63 18.01
C VAL A 330 12.58 2.89 16.50
N PHE A 331 11.58 3.48 15.87
CA PHE A 331 11.63 3.83 14.44
C PHE A 331 12.69 4.90 14.13
N GLU A 332 12.80 5.92 14.99
CA GLU A 332 13.83 6.96 14.86
C GLU A 332 15.24 6.40 15.11
N PHE A 333 15.38 5.42 16.01
CA PHE A 333 16.62 4.68 16.17
C PHE A 333 16.94 3.82 14.94
N TYR A 334 15.94 3.18 14.32
CA TYR A 334 16.11 2.48 13.05
C TYR A 334 16.65 3.41 11.95
N LYS A 335 16.12 4.63 11.84
CA LYS A 335 16.65 5.66 10.93
C LYS A 335 18.09 6.04 11.26
N LEU A 336 18.42 6.16 12.55
CA LEU A 336 19.76 6.49 13.06
C LEU A 336 20.84 5.46 12.66
N VAL A 337 20.47 4.19 12.53
CA VAL A 337 21.38 3.11 12.13
C VAL A 337 21.35 2.79 10.63
N SER A 338 20.51 3.49 9.86
CA SER A 338 20.42 3.30 8.41
C SER A 338 21.59 3.95 7.65
N ASP A 339 21.86 3.44 6.44
CA ASP A 339 22.90 3.99 5.55
C ASP A 339 22.50 5.32 4.90
N ASN A 340 21.24 5.73 5.01
CA ASN A 340 20.74 6.99 4.45
C ASN A 340 21.09 8.17 5.37
N GLU A 341 21.85 9.13 4.84
CA GLU A 341 22.29 10.32 5.58
C GLU A 341 21.13 11.19 6.09
N SER A 342 20.15 11.47 5.24
CA SER A 342 18.99 12.30 5.60
C SER A 342 18.18 11.68 6.75
N ASN A 343 18.07 10.35 6.76
CA ASN A 343 17.46 9.62 7.87
C ASN A 343 18.24 9.83 9.17
N ARG A 344 19.58 9.69 9.16
CA ARG A 344 20.42 9.89 10.35
C ARG A 344 20.34 11.33 10.87
N ILE A 345 20.42 12.32 9.99
CA ILE A 345 20.28 13.74 10.35
C ILE A 345 18.94 14.01 11.02
N SER A 346 17.84 13.49 10.45
CA SER A 346 16.52 13.67 11.03
C SER A 346 16.37 12.99 12.39
N ALA A 347 17.00 11.82 12.57
CA ALA A 347 17.01 11.10 13.85
C ALA A 347 17.81 11.84 14.93
N TYR A 348 18.93 12.49 14.58
CA TYR A 348 19.67 13.34 15.52
C TYR A 348 18.79 14.44 16.11
N ARG A 349 18.02 15.12 15.26
CA ARG A 349 17.09 16.19 15.67
C ARG A 349 15.92 15.64 16.47
N TYR A 350 15.43 14.45 16.15
CA TYR A 350 14.38 13.82 16.93
C TYR A 350 14.84 13.56 18.37
N PHE A 351 15.97 12.88 18.55
CA PHE A 351 16.45 12.50 19.88
C PHE A 351 16.91 13.70 20.72
N SER A 352 17.47 14.74 20.11
CA SER A 352 17.83 15.95 20.86
C SER A 352 16.60 16.74 21.34
N ASN A 353 15.49 16.70 20.62
CA ASN A 353 14.25 17.38 20.99
C ASN A 353 13.34 16.53 21.90
N ASN A 354 13.44 15.19 21.85
CA ASN A 354 12.61 14.25 22.58
C ASN A 354 13.46 13.38 23.52
N CYS A 355 14.21 14.02 24.41
CA CYS A 355 15.23 13.35 25.21
C CYS A 355 14.83 13.07 26.67
N ASN A 356 13.54 13.20 27.02
CA ASN A 356 13.03 12.89 28.35
C ASN A 356 11.91 11.83 28.24
N PRO A 357 12.16 10.55 28.59
CA PRO A 357 13.43 10.03 29.12
C PRO A 357 14.51 9.84 28.03
N ILE A 358 15.78 9.85 28.43
CA ILE A 358 16.91 9.68 27.50
C ILE A 358 16.84 8.30 26.84
N PHE A 359 16.85 8.26 25.51
CA PHE A 359 16.95 7.00 24.76
C PHE A 359 18.41 6.56 24.65
N LYS A 360 18.89 5.78 25.63
CA LYS A 360 20.31 5.40 25.78
C LYS A 360 20.95 4.79 24.52
N PRO A 361 20.30 3.88 23.76
CA PRO A 361 20.89 3.32 22.53
C PRO A 361 21.25 4.40 21.51
N ALA A 362 20.39 5.43 21.35
CA ALA A 362 20.61 6.51 20.42
C ALA A 362 21.81 7.36 20.83
N LEU A 363 21.94 7.67 22.13
CA LEU A 363 23.06 8.43 22.66
C LEU A 363 24.38 7.69 22.40
N GLU A 364 24.45 6.40 22.73
CA GLU A 364 25.63 5.56 22.48
C GLU A 364 26.00 5.51 20.99
N ARG A 365 25.00 5.39 20.11
CA ARG A 365 25.20 5.40 18.65
C ARG A 365 25.72 6.73 18.13
N MET A 366 25.18 7.85 18.60
CA MET A 366 25.60 9.20 18.22
C MET A 366 27.03 9.50 18.71
N GLU A 367 27.40 9.06 19.91
CA GLU A 367 28.76 9.13 20.43
C GLU A 367 29.75 8.35 19.56
N LEU A 368 29.36 7.15 19.12
CA LEU A 368 30.17 6.33 18.22
C LEU A 368 30.38 7.03 16.86
N GLN A 369 29.33 7.63 16.29
CA GLN A 369 29.47 8.45 15.08
C GLN A 369 30.39 9.64 15.28
N TRP A 370 30.27 10.32 16.42
CA TRP A 370 31.09 11.49 16.72
C TRP A 370 32.57 11.17 16.84
N LYS A 371 32.90 10.00 17.40
CA LYS A 371 34.28 9.46 17.42
C LYS A 371 34.81 9.20 16.01
N ASN A 372 33.93 8.75 15.11
CA ASN A 372 34.25 8.44 13.71
C ASN A 372 33.90 9.59 12.73
N ARG A 373 33.81 10.83 13.22
CA ARG A 373 33.27 11.98 12.45
C ARG A 373 34.00 12.30 11.15
N THR A 374 35.24 11.86 10.99
CA THR A 374 36.03 12.03 9.76
C THR A 374 35.40 11.30 8.57
N ASN A 375 34.64 10.23 8.82
CA ASN A 375 34.00 9.42 7.81
C ASN A 375 32.56 9.87 7.49
N LEU A 376 32.05 10.87 8.21
CA LEU A 376 30.73 11.45 7.97
C LEU A 376 30.81 12.53 6.90
N ASP A 377 29.74 12.65 6.12
CA ASP A 377 29.53 13.79 5.23
C ASP A 377 29.62 15.12 6.00
N PRO A 378 30.14 16.21 5.41
CA PRO A 378 30.16 17.52 6.05
C PRO A 378 28.81 17.97 6.64
N GLU A 379 27.69 17.71 5.96
CA GLU A 379 26.35 18.12 6.44
C GLU A 379 25.95 17.30 7.67
N GLU A 380 26.04 15.97 7.60
CA GLU A 380 25.79 15.09 8.75
C GLU A 380 26.68 15.44 9.94
N ARG A 381 27.97 15.70 9.71
CA ARG A 381 28.93 16.09 10.76
C ARG A 381 28.51 17.38 11.44
N GLN A 382 28.06 18.38 10.68
CA GLN A 382 27.59 19.64 11.23
C GLN A 382 26.31 19.44 12.06
N SER A 383 25.36 18.65 11.55
CA SER A 383 24.13 18.35 12.29
C SER A 383 24.44 17.61 13.60
N LEU A 384 25.32 16.59 13.56
CA LEU A 384 25.70 15.84 14.76
C LEU A 384 26.41 16.72 15.79
N ALA A 385 27.27 17.65 15.35
CA ALA A 385 27.96 18.60 16.23
C ALA A 385 27.00 19.51 17.00
N VAL A 386 25.84 19.84 16.41
CA VAL A 386 24.82 20.69 17.03
C VAL A 386 23.89 19.88 17.94
N GLU A 387 23.45 18.71 17.49
CA GLU A 387 22.41 17.95 18.20
C GLU A 387 22.95 17.09 19.36
N LEU A 388 24.17 16.54 19.25
CA LEU A 388 24.73 15.70 20.31
C LEU A 388 24.91 16.44 21.65
N PRO A 389 25.45 17.67 21.72
CA PRO A 389 25.53 18.42 22.97
C PRO A 389 24.16 18.67 23.62
N LYS A 390 23.12 18.95 22.82
CA LYS A 390 21.75 19.10 23.32
C LYS A 390 21.25 17.80 23.93
N PHE A 391 21.46 16.68 23.24
CA PHE A 391 21.01 15.38 23.74
C PHE A 391 21.74 14.95 25.03
N ARG A 392 23.03 15.30 25.17
CA ARG A 392 23.78 15.11 26.42
C ARG A 392 23.30 15.97 27.59
N ALA A 393 22.79 17.16 27.30
CA ALA A 393 22.32 18.10 28.32
C ALA A 393 20.95 17.72 28.89
N CYS A 394 20.28 16.73 28.32
CA CYS A 394 19.01 16.24 28.81
C CYS A 394 19.19 15.61 30.20
N THR A 395 18.33 16.01 31.13
CA THR A 395 18.31 15.47 32.49
C THR A 395 17.78 14.05 32.48
N ARG A 396 18.47 13.16 33.22
CA ARG A 396 18.00 11.80 33.50
C ARG A 396 16.79 11.78 34.42
#